data_AF-A0A7Z9PVK1-F1
#
_entry.id   AF-A0A7Z9PVK1-F1
#
_cell.length_a   1.000
_cell.length_b   1.000
_cell.length_c   1.000
_cell.angle_alpha   90.00
_cell.angle_beta   90.00
_cell.angle_gamma   90.00
#
_symmetry.space_group_name_H-M   'P 1'
#
loop_
_entity.id
_entity.type
_entity.pdbx_description
1 polymer ?
#
loop_
_entity_poly.entity_id
_entity_poly.type
_entity_poly.pdbx_seq_one_letter_code
_entity_poly.pdbx_strand_id
1 'polypeptide(L)'
;MANSFRLQAPFPPSGDQPNAIDKIVDSINAGNRFTTLLGATGTGKTFTVASVIEKINRPALVLGPNKTLVAQLCSEFREFFPNNAVEYFVSYYDYYQPEAYIANTDTFIEKDSAINDEVDRLRHSATHAVLERRDTLVVASVSCIYGLGSPEDYKSTIMVFRPGE
;
A
#
# COMPACT_ATOMS: atom_id res chain seq x y z
N MET A 1 5.46 12.25 -18.51
CA MET A 1 5.47 10.94 -19.20
C MET A 1 4.57 10.02 -18.40
N ALA A 2 3.68 9.25 -19.04
CA ALA A 2 2.80 8.34 -18.31
C ALA A 2 3.65 7.24 -17.67
N ASN A 3 3.83 7.31 -16.35
CA ASN A 3 4.57 6.29 -15.63
C ASN A 3 3.68 5.05 -15.50
N SER A 4 4.18 3.92 -16.02
CA SER A 4 3.54 2.61 -15.95
C SER A 4 4.33 1.70 -15.02
N PHE A 5 3.65 0.74 -14.39
CA PHE A 5 4.31 -0.33 -13.66
C PHE A 5 5.25 -1.12 -14.59
N ARG A 6 6.44 -1.46 -14.08
CA ARG A 6 7.44 -2.28 -14.78
C ARG A 6 7.97 -3.35 -13.83
N LEU A 7 7.49 -4.57 -13.99
CA LEU A 7 7.91 -5.72 -13.21
C LEU A 7 9.34 -6.12 -13.59
N GLN A 8 10.20 -6.24 -12.59
CA GLN A 8 11.54 -6.79 -12.72
C GLN A 8 11.63 -8.03 -11.84
N ALA A 9 11.84 -9.18 -12.47
CA ALA A 9 12.08 -10.43 -11.78
C ALA A 9 13.12 -11.24 -12.55
N PRO A 10 14.02 -11.97 -11.86
CA PRO A 10 15.00 -12.82 -12.52
C PRO A 10 14.41 -14.11 -13.10
N PHE A 11 13.11 -14.33 -12.94
CA PHE A 11 12.39 -15.52 -13.38
C PHE A 11 11.05 -15.15 -14.05
N PRO A 12 10.62 -15.91 -15.07
CA PRO A 12 9.29 -15.77 -15.64
C PRO A 12 8.22 -16.46 -14.77
N PRO A 13 6.92 -16.18 -14.98
CA PRO A 13 5.85 -16.96 -14.37
C PRO A 13 5.96 -18.45 -14.69
N SER A 14 5.72 -19.31 -13.70
CA SER A 14 5.86 -20.76 -13.82
C SER A 14 4.70 -21.53 -13.17
N GLY A 15 4.58 -22.82 -13.49
CA GLY A 15 3.48 -23.66 -13.00
C GLY A 15 2.11 -23.09 -13.40
N ASP A 16 1.20 -22.94 -12.43
CA ASP A 16 -0.14 -22.40 -12.65
C ASP A 16 -0.21 -20.86 -12.69
N GLN A 17 0.92 -20.16 -12.41
CA GLN A 17 0.95 -18.70 -12.35
C GLN A 17 0.48 -18.02 -13.66
N PRO A 18 0.92 -18.43 -14.87
CA PRO A 18 0.48 -17.78 -16.11
C PRO A 18 -1.05 -17.78 -16.25
N ASN A 19 -1.69 -18.93 -16.04
CA ASN A 19 -3.14 -19.09 -16.14
C ASN A 19 -3.87 -18.30 -15.05
N ALA A 20 -3.34 -18.26 -13.82
CA ALA A 20 -3.91 -17.47 -12.74
C ALA A 20 -3.85 -15.96 -13.04
N ILE A 21 -2.73 -15.47 -13.57
CA ILE A 21 -2.54 -14.06 -13.96
C ILE A 21 -3.57 -13.70 -15.03
N ASP A 22 -3.66 -14.47 -16.10
CA ASP A 22 -4.54 -14.16 -17.23
C ASP A 22 -6.01 -14.17 -16.81
N LYS A 23 -6.45 -15.15 -16.02
CA LYS A 23 -7.82 -15.20 -15.49
C LYS A 23 -8.17 -13.99 -14.61
N ILE A 24 -7.25 -13.54 -13.77
CA ILE A 24 -7.49 -12.37 -12.91
C ILE A 24 -7.57 -11.10 -13.77
N VAL A 25 -6.66 -10.95 -14.73
CA VAL A 25 -6.65 -9.80 -15.65
C VAL A 25 -7.94 -9.74 -16.47
N ASP A 26 -8.36 -10.86 -17.04
CA ASP A 26 -9.61 -10.95 -17.81
C ASP A 26 -10.82 -10.63 -16.95
N SER A 27 -10.87 -11.13 -15.72
CA SER A 27 -11.95 -10.83 -14.77
C SER A 27 -12.04 -9.34 -14.45
N ILE A 28 -10.91 -8.69 -14.18
CA ILE A 28 -10.85 -7.24 -13.92
C ILE A 28 -11.28 -6.44 -15.15
N ASN A 29 -10.80 -6.82 -16.34
CA ASN A 29 -11.15 -6.16 -17.60
C ASN A 29 -12.62 -6.34 -17.99
N ALA A 30 -13.24 -7.46 -17.59
CA ALA A 30 -14.68 -7.68 -17.71
C ALA A 30 -15.52 -6.83 -16.74
N GLY A 31 -14.89 -6.05 -15.85
CA GLY A 31 -15.57 -5.20 -14.88
C GLY A 31 -15.99 -5.92 -13.60
N ASN A 32 -15.52 -7.15 -13.36
CA ASN A 32 -15.83 -7.87 -12.13
C ASN A 32 -15.18 -7.17 -10.94
N ARG A 33 -16.00 -6.83 -9.95
CA ARG A 33 -15.55 -6.12 -8.74
C ARG A 33 -14.76 -7.01 -7.77
N PHE A 34 -15.05 -8.31 -7.76
CA PHE A 34 -14.48 -9.26 -6.81
C PHE A 34 -13.89 -10.44 -7.56
N THR A 35 -12.62 -10.73 -7.28
CA THR A 35 -11.89 -11.89 -7.82
C THR A 35 -11.06 -12.49 -6.70
N THR A 36 -11.05 -13.81 -6.59
CA THR A 36 -10.34 -14.54 -5.52
C THR A 36 -9.22 -15.38 -6.13
N LEU A 37 -7.98 -15.14 -5.70
CA LEU A 37 -6.85 -16.02 -6.00
C LEU A 37 -6.73 -17.10 -4.92
N LEU A 38 -7.16 -18.32 -5.24
CA LEU A 38 -6.97 -19.48 -4.35
C LEU A 38 -5.56 -20.06 -4.53
N GLY A 39 -4.57 -19.42 -3.89
CA GLY A 39 -3.16 -19.81 -4.00
C GLY A 39 -2.62 -20.54 -2.76
N ALA A 40 -2.11 -21.75 -2.92
CA ALA A 40 -1.44 -22.49 -1.85
C ALA A 40 -0.19 -21.76 -1.32
N THR A 41 0.26 -22.09 -0.12
CA THR A 41 1.51 -21.54 0.44
C THR A 41 2.70 -21.95 -0.42
N GLY A 42 3.66 -21.04 -0.62
CA GLY A 42 4.85 -21.31 -1.45
C GLY A 42 4.66 -21.17 -2.97
N THR A 43 3.45 -20.89 -3.46
CA THR A 43 3.17 -20.78 -4.91
C THR A 43 3.56 -19.43 -5.55
N GLY A 44 4.20 -18.53 -4.80
CA GLY A 44 4.61 -17.21 -5.32
C GLY A 44 3.45 -16.23 -5.54
N LYS A 45 2.49 -16.17 -4.61
CA LYS A 45 1.33 -15.27 -4.69
C LYS A 45 1.68 -13.80 -4.92
N THR A 46 2.73 -13.29 -4.25
CA THR A 46 3.17 -11.90 -4.42
C THR A 46 3.57 -11.62 -5.87
N PHE A 47 4.33 -12.53 -6.49
CA PHE A 47 4.75 -12.41 -7.88
C PHE A 47 3.55 -12.47 -8.85
N THR A 48 2.60 -13.38 -8.61
CA THR A 48 1.34 -13.44 -9.38
C THR A 48 0.60 -12.09 -9.31
N VAL A 49 0.46 -11.52 -8.11
CA VAL A 49 -0.21 -10.22 -7.92
C VAL A 49 0.57 -9.07 -8.56
N ALA A 50 1.91 -9.07 -8.47
CA ALA A 50 2.77 -8.09 -9.14
C ALA A 50 2.57 -8.14 -10.66
N SER A 51 2.54 -9.33 -11.24
CA SER A 51 2.28 -9.52 -12.68
C SER A 51 0.90 -8.99 -13.09
N VAL A 52 -0.13 -9.21 -12.25
CA VAL A 52 -1.47 -8.64 -12.48
C VAL A 52 -1.44 -7.10 -12.43
N ILE A 53 -0.76 -6.51 -11.43
CA ILE A 53 -0.63 -5.06 -11.29
C ILE A 53 0.05 -4.45 -12.52
N GLU A 54 1.13 -5.06 -13.02
CA GLU A 54 1.81 -4.62 -14.23
C GLU A 54 0.87 -4.64 -15.44
N LYS A 55 0.16 -5.77 -15.68
CA LYS A 55 -0.74 -5.93 -16.83
C LYS A 55 -1.94 -4.98 -16.78
N ILE A 56 -2.51 -4.74 -15.60
CA ILE A 56 -3.66 -3.83 -15.41
C ILE A 56 -3.22 -2.36 -15.40
N ASN A 57 -2.00 -2.08 -14.94
CA ASN A 57 -1.38 -0.76 -14.92
C ASN A 57 -2.24 0.34 -14.28
N ARG A 58 -2.80 0.05 -13.10
CA ARG A 58 -3.60 0.98 -12.29
C ARG A 58 -2.96 1.13 -10.90
N PRO A 59 -3.08 2.29 -10.24
CA PRO A 59 -2.71 2.42 -8.84
C PRO A 59 -3.37 1.32 -8.01
N ALA A 60 -2.63 0.72 -7.09
CA ALA A 60 -3.07 -0.44 -6.34
C ALA A 60 -2.83 -0.26 -4.84
N LEU A 61 -3.74 -0.81 -4.03
CA LEU A 61 -3.67 -0.86 -2.58
C LEU A 61 -3.62 -2.34 -2.16
N VAL A 62 -2.56 -2.73 -1.47
CA VAL A 62 -2.40 -4.06 -0.88
C VAL A 62 -2.60 -3.95 0.62
N LEU A 63 -3.59 -4.67 1.15
CA LEU A 63 -3.91 -4.66 2.58
C LEU A 63 -3.31 -5.88 3.28
N GLY A 64 -2.50 -5.64 4.30
CA GLY A 64 -1.96 -6.65 5.20
C GLY A 64 -2.61 -6.59 6.59
N PRO A 65 -2.84 -7.74 7.25
CA PRO A 65 -3.48 -7.81 8.57
C PRO A 65 -2.59 -7.33 9.73
N ASN A 66 -1.27 -7.26 9.55
CA ASN A 66 -0.32 -6.85 10.58
C ASN A 66 0.90 -6.13 9.99
N LYS A 67 1.60 -5.34 10.81
CA LYS A 67 2.77 -4.53 10.37
C LYS A 67 3.88 -5.40 9.77
N THR A 68 4.14 -6.58 10.33
CA THR A 68 5.21 -7.50 9.86
C THR A 68 4.98 -7.96 8.41
N LEU A 69 3.77 -8.44 8.09
CA LEU A 69 3.46 -8.90 6.74
C LEU A 69 3.38 -7.72 5.75
N VAL A 70 2.90 -6.55 6.18
CA VAL A 70 2.93 -5.33 5.34
C VAL A 70 4.38 -4.96 5.00
N ALA A 71 5.29 -4.99 5.97
CA ALA A 71 6.70 -4.69 5.75
C ALA A 71 7.35 -5.70 4.79
N GLN A 72 7.08 -7.00 4.98
CA GLN A 72 7.55 -8.05 4.07
C GLN A 72 7.06 -7.84 2.64
N LEU A 73 5.74 -7.66 2.46
CA LEU A 73 5.16 -7.42 1.14
C LEU A 73 5.71 -6.14 0.51
N CYS A 74 5.89 -5.07 1.27
CA CYS A 74 6.47 -3.84 0.78
C CYS A 74 7.92 -4.05 0.29
N SER A 75 8.71 -4.86 0.98
CA SER A 75 10.07 -5.21 0.54
C SER A 75 10.02 -6.01 -0.77
N GLU A 76 9.20 -7.06 -0.83
CA GLU A 76 9.06 -7.90 -2.03
C GLU A 76 8.59 -7.07 -3.23
N PHE A 77 7.62 -6.16 -3.05
CA PHE A 77 7.15 -5.30 -4.13
C PHE A 77 8.18 -4.24 -4.56
N ARG A 78 9.02 -3.74 -3.66
CA ARG A 78 10.13 -2.83 -4.04
C ARG A 78 11.17 -3.54 -4.90
N GLU A 79 11.44 -4.81 -4.62
CA GLU A 79 12.30 -5.63 -5.46
C GLU A 79 11.68 -5.87 -6.84
N PHE A 80 10.37 -6.12 -6.89
CA PHE A 80 9.64 -6.31 -8.15
C PHE A 80 9.44 -5.04 -8.96
N PHE A 81 9.34 -3.87 -8.31
CA PHE A 81 9.05 -2.60 -8.97
C PHE A 81 10.06 -1.50 -8.56
N PRO A 82 11.37 -1.68 -8.83
CA PRO A 82 12.40 -0.77 -8.34
C PRO A 82 12.34 0.64 -8.95
N ASN A 83 11.58 0.82 -10.02
CA ASN A 83 11.41 2.09 -10.74
C ASN A 83 10.03 2.73 -10.56
N ASN A 84 9.14 2.11 -9.78
CA ASN A 84 7.79 2.62 -9.50
C ASN A 84 7.67 3.05 -8.03
N ALA A 85 6.58 3.76 -7.69
CA ALA A 85 6.35 4.21 -6.32
C ALA A 85 5.74 3.08 -5.49
N VAL A 86 6.58 2.35 -4.73
CA VAL A 86 6.13 1.32 -3.77
C VAL A 86 6.20 1.88 -2.35
N GLU A 87 5.03 2.18 -1.82
CA GLU A 87 4.84 3.01 -0.64
C GLU A 87 4.33 2.19 0.54
N TYR A 88 4.69 2.62 1.75
CA TYR A 88 4.37 1.93 3.00
C TYR A 88 3.42 2.79 3.85
N PHE A 89 2.27 2.24 4.24
CA PHE A 89 1.25 3.00 4.97
C PHE A 89 0.67 2.23 6.17
N VAL A 90 1.24 2.46 7.35
CA VAL A 90 0.76 1.86 8.61
C VAL A 90 0.59 2.94 9.68
N SER A 91 0.09 2.55 10.86
CA SER A 91 0.11 3.44 12.02
C SER A 91 1.55 3.83 12.35
N TYR A 92 1.79 5.15 12.33
CA TYR A 92 3.00 5.81 12.81
C TYR A 92 3.19 5.81 14.34
N TYR A 93 2.25 5.25 15.10
CA TYR A 93 2.47 5.08 16.54
C TYR A 93 3.26 3.79 16.79
N ASP A 94 4.38 3.92 17.50
CA ASP A 94 5.10 2.79 18.09
C ASP A 94 4.38 2.29 19.34
N TYR A 95 3.84 3.22 20.12
CA TYR A 95 2.96 2.96 21.26
C TYR A 95 1.74 3.86 21.19
N TYR A 96 0.56 3.31 21.49
CA TYR A 96 -0.69 4.06 21.52
C TYR A 96 -1.63 3.51 22.58
N GLN A 97 -1.96 4.35 23.55
CA GLN A 97 -3.03 4.15 24.52
C GLN A 97 -4.17 5.13 24.19
N PRO A 98 -5.36 4.62 23.83
CA PRO A 98 -6.51 5.48 23.63
C PRO A 98 -6.97 6.06 24.96
N GLU A 99 -7.55 7.25 24.91
CA GLU A 99 -8.35 7.78 26.00
C GLU A 99 -9.55 6.88 26.25
N ALA A 100 -9.78 6.51 27.51
CA ALA A 100 -10.89 5.65 27.86
C ALA A 100 -11.37 5.92 29.29
N TYR A 101 -12.65 5.65 29.53
CA TYR A 101 -13.23 5.67 30.87
C TYR A 101 -13.78 4.30 31.23
N ILE A 102 -13.30 3.72 32.33
CA ILE A 102 -13.70 2.41 32.84
C ILE A 102 -14.70 2.61 33.98
N ALA A 103 -15.99 2.47 33.67
CA ALA A 103 -17.08 2.75 34.61
C ALA A 103 -17.04 1.88 35.88
N ASN A 104 -16.67 0.60 35.77
CA ASN A 104 -16.70 -0.31 36.91
C ASN A 104 -15.67 0.03 38.00
N THR A 105 -14.58 0.71 37.62
CA THR A 105 -13.51 1.12 38.54
C THR A 105 -13.43 2.62 38.70
N ASP A 106 -14.38 3.37 38.13
CA ASP A 106 -14.39 4.84 38.08
C ASP A 106 -13.00 5.40 37.69
N THR A 107 -12.41 4.80 36.65
CA THR A 107 -11.03 5.11 36.25
C THR A 107 -11.02 5.75 34.88
N PHE A 108 -10.47 6.97 34.83
CA PHE A 108 -10.12 7.62 33.58
C PHE A 108 -8.69 7.27 33.18
N ILE A 109 -8.53 6.83 31.93
CA ILE A 109 -7.25 6.51 31.29
C ILE A 109 -6.97 7.63 30.29
N GLU A 110 -5.92 8.40 30.56
CA GLU A 110 -5.45 9.44 29.65
C GLU A 110 -4.87 8.85 28.37
N LYS A 111 -5.00 9.62 27.29
CA LYS A 111 -4.32 9.33 26.04
C LYS A 111 -2.81 9.45 26.24
N ASP A 112 -2.07 8.43 25.85
CA ASP A 112 -0.61 8.44 25.77
C ASP A 112 -0.15 7.79 24.47
N SER A 113 0.90 8.30 23.86
CA SER A 113 1.38 7.79 22.57
C SER A 113 2.82 8.19 22.27
N ALA A 114 3.53 7.31 21.56
CA ALA A 114 4.84 7.59 20.98
C ALA A 114 4.77 7.47 19.45
N ILE A 115 5.21 8.51 18.75
CA ILE A 115 5.23 8.58 17.28
C ILE A 115 6.60 8.14 16.76
N ASN A 116 6.57 7.46 15.61
CA ASN A 116 7.73 7.09 14.83
C ASN A 116 7.85 8.00 13.60
N ASP A 117 8.81 8.90 13.62
CA ASP A 117 9.03 9.91 12.57
C ASP A 117 9.35 9.29 11.20
N GLU A 118 10.01 8.12 11.17
CA GLU A 118 10.30 7.44 9.91
C GLU A 118 9.02 6.91 9.26
N VAL A 119 8.14 6.28 10.06
CA VAL A 119 6.84 5.80 9.56
C VAL A 119 5.96 6.98 9.14
N ASP A 120 5.99 8.11 9.85
CA ASP A 120 5.27 9.31 9.45
C ASP A 120 5.75 9.85 8.10
N ARG A 121 7.08 9.94 7.91
CA ARG A 121 7.69 10.31 6.63
C ARG A 121 7.25 9.37 5.49
N LEU A 122 7.15 8.07 5.75
CA LEU A 122 6.68 7.10 4.76
C LEU A 122 5.18 7.29 4.43
N ARG A 123 4.35 7.67 5.39
CA ARG A 123 2.93 8.01 5.14
C ARG A 123 2.79 9.26 4.27
N HIS A 124 3.63 10.27 4.50
CA HIS A 124 3.71 11.46 3.65
C HIS A 124 4.17 11.11 2.23
N SER A 125 5.17 10.24 2.09
CA SER A 125 5.60 9.70 0.79
C SER A 125 4.45 9.01 0.05
N ALA A 126 3.70 8.14 0.75
CA ALA A 126 2.58 7.42 0.17
C ALA A 126 1.45 8.34 -0.33
N THR A 127 1.03 9.30 0.49
CA THR A 127 -0.03 10.25 0.14
C THR A 127 0.39 11.14 -1.02
N HIS A 128 1.63 11.64 -1.02
CA HIS A 128 2.18 12.41 -2.12
C HIS A 128 2.26 11.60 -3.42
N ALA A 129 2.75 10.36 -3.37
CA ALA A 129 2.87 9.49 -4.54
C ALA A 129 1.52 9.19 -5.21
N VAL A 130 0.47 8.95 -4.42
CA VAL A 130 -0.90 8.71 -4.95
C VAL A 130 -1.44 9.93 -5.69
N LEU A 131 -1.07 11.14 -5.28
CA LEU A 131 -1.54 12.38 -5.88
C LEU A 131 -0.77 12.77 -7.15
N GLU A 132 0.54 12.47 -7.20
CA GLU A 132 1.43 12.90 -8.28
C GLU A 132 1.61 11.84 -9.38
N ARG A 133 1.45 10.55 -9.07
CA ARG A 133 1.84 9.44 -9.94
C ARG A 133 0.76 8.37 -10.07
N ARG A 134 0.63 7.79 -11.27
CA ARG A 134 -0.27 6.67 -11.58
C ARG A 134 0.35 5.30 -11.30
N ASP A 135 1.68 5.19 -11.30
CA ASP A 135 2.43 3.96 -11.02
C ASP A 135 2.71 3.79 -9.52
N THR A 136 1.67 3.93 -8.71
CA THR A 136 1.76 3.92 -7.25
C THR A 136 1.11 2.69 -6.67
N LEU A 137 1.89 1.90 -5.93
CA LEU A 137 1.45 0.75 -5.15
C LEU A 137 1.63 1.07 -3.67
N VAL A 138 0.53 1.11 -2.92
CA VAL A 138 0.57 1.31 -1.47
C VAL A 138 0.36 -0.03 -0.77
N VAL A 139 1.30 -0.44 0.07
CA VAL A 139 1.14 -1.58 0.97
C VAL A 139 0.80 -1.06 2.35
N ALA A 140 -0.39 -1.39 2.84
CA ALA A 140 -0.98 -0.76 4.01
C ALA A 140 -1.53 -1.74 5.04
N SER A 141 -1.59 -1.29 6.29
CA SER A 141 -2.46 -1.91 7.30
C SER A 141 -3.87 -1.30 7.27
N VAL A 142 -4.74 -1.71 8.20
CA VAL A 142 -6.04 -1.06 8.44
C VAL A 142 -5.93 0.44 8.75
N SER A 143 -4.73 1.01 8.93
CA SER A 143 -4.57 2.47 9.00
C SER A 143 -5.16 3.21 7.79
N CYS A 144 -5.28 2.56 6.62
CA CYS A 144 -5.80 3.19 5.41
C CYS A 144 -7.32 3.47 5.45
N ILE A 145 -8.05 2.94 6.43
CA ILE A 145 -9.48 3.22 6.63
C ILE A 145 -9.73 4.23 7.77
N TYR A 146 -8.67 4.72 8.43
CA TYR A 146 -8.77 5.79 9.42
C TYR A 146 -8.78 7.16 8.75
N GLY A 147 -9.34 8.14 9.47
CA GLY A 147 -9.49 9.51 8.97
C GLY A 147 -8.17 10.15 8.56
N LEU A 148 -8.20 10.80 7.39
CA LEU A 148 -7.18 11.71 6.88
C LEU A 148 -7.86 13.02 6.50
N GLY A 149 -7.08 14.10 6.38
CA GLY A 149 -7.57 15.35 5.79
C GLY A 149 -8.03 15.15 4.34
N SER A 150 -8.79 16.11 3.80
CA SER A 150 -9.24 16.02 2.41
C SER A 150 -8.04 16.07 1.45
N PRO A 151 -8.08 15.34 0.32
CA PRO A 151 -7.04 15.42 -0.70
C PRO A 151 -6.83 16.84 -1.24
N GLU A 152 -7.91 17.63 -1.31
CA GLU A 152 -7.90 19.03 -1.76
C GLU A 152 -7.10 19.91 -0.79
N ASP A 153 -7.36 19.79 0.51
CA ASP A 153 -6.63 20.55 1.54
C ASP A 153 -5.16 20.15 1.54
N TYR A 154 -4.86 18.84 1.46
CA TYR A 154 -3.49 18.36 1.41
C TYR A 154 -2.71 18.99 0.25
N LYS A 155 -3.30 19.00 -0.96
CA LYS A 155 -2.68 19.64 -2.13
C LYS A 155 -2.45 21.14 -1.95
N SER A 156 -3.37 21.84 -1.29
CA SER A 156 -3.25 23.28 -1.06
C SER A 156 -2.06 23.65 -0.17
N THR A 157 -1.58 22.71 0.66
CA THR A 157 -0.43 22.91 1.54
C THR A 157 0.92 22.56 0.91
N ILE A 158 0.93 21.93 -0.28
CA ILE A 158 2.17 21.53 -0.97
C ILE A 158 2.82 22.77 -1.60
N MET A 159 4.04 23.08 -1.18
CA MET A 159 4.86 24.12 -1.81
C MET A 159 5.75 23.49 -2.89
N VAL A 160 5.54 23.89 -4.14
CA VAL A 160 6.30 23.39 -5.29
C VAL A 160 7.41 24.38 -5.64
N PHE A 161 8.64 23.89 -5.70
CA PHE A 161 9.80 24.66 -6.15
C PHE A 161 10.26 24.17 -7.52
N ARG A 162 10.70 25.09 -8.37
CA ARG A 162 11.31 24.78 -9.67
C ARG A 162 12.64 25.51 -9.80
N PRO A 163 13.62 24.98 -10.55
CA PRO A 163 14.88 25.68 -10.77
C PRO A 163 14.62 27.09 -11.35
N GLY A 164 14.99 28.13 -10.59
CA GLY A 164 14.80 29.53 -10.98
C GLY A 164 13.56 30.23 -10.38
N GLU A 165 12.75 29.51 -9.60
CA GLU A 165 11.62 30.04 -8.81
C GLU A 165 11.96 30.06 -7.31
#